data_AF-A0A661YU62-F1
#
_entry.id   AF-A0A661YU62-F1
#
_cell.length_a   1.000
_cell.length_b   1.000
_cell.length_c   1.000
_cell.angle_alpha   90.00
_cell.angle_beta   90.00
_cell.angle_gamma   90.00
#
_symmetry.space_group_name_H-M   'P 1'
#
loop_
_entity.id
_entity.type
_entity.pdbx_description
1 polymer ?
#
loop_
_entity_poly.entity_id
_entity_poly.type
_entity_poly.pdbx_seq_one_letter_code
_entity_poly.pdbx_strand_id
1 'polypeptide(L)'
;MIRGRHNPCYVIAAYALAILLLLSATPFPLKAANQKSQIVCFVYHRFGDERYPSTNIRTEVFREQLAYLKQNNFTVWTMGMAVNAIRNGDIVPPRTVVLTIDDGYRSIVSTTVLGGTMSP
;
A
#
# COMPACT_ATOMS: atom_id res chain seq x y z
N MET A 1 -50.25 -54.59 0.97
CA MET A 1 -48.86 -54.41 0.47
C MET A 1 -48.85 -53.23 -0.50
N ILE A 2 -48.63 -52.01 0.00
CA ILE A 2 -48.78 -50.76 -0.77
C ILE A 2 -47.46 -50.47 -1.49
N ARG A 3 -47.39 -50.72 -2.80
CA ARG A 3 -46.28 -50.26 -3.65
C ARG A 3 -46.51 -48.79 -4.00
N GLY A 4 -45.82 -47.90 -3.28
CA GLY A 4 -45.80 -46.46 -3.60
C GLY A 4 -45.15 -46.23 -4.96
N ARG A 5 -45.93 -45.71 -5.91
CA ARG A 5 -45.45 -45.35 -7.24
C ARG A 5 -44.80 -43.96 -7.15
N HIS A 6 -43.47 -43.92 -7.04
CA HIS A 6 -42.73 -42.66 -7.06
C HIS A 6 -42.91 -41.98 -8.41
N ASN A 7 -43.38 -40.72 -8.41
CA ASN A 7 -43.50 -39.91 -9.61
C ASN A 7 -42.09 -39.53 -10.09
N PRO A 8 -41.66 -39.93 -11.30
CA PRO A 8 -40.28 -39.77 -11.77
C PRO A 8 -39.82 -38.31 -11.78
N CYS A 9 -40.76 -37.36 -11.89
CA CYS A 9 -40.50 -35.92 -11.86
C CYS A 9 -39.89 -35.44 -10.51
N TYR A 10 -40.34 -35.98 -9.38
CA TYR A 10 -39.82 -35.59 -8.06
C TYR A 10 -38.40 -36.11 -7.83
N VAL A 11 -38.09 -37.30 -8.35
CA VAL A 11 -36.76 -37.90 -8.25
C VAL A 11 -35.77 -37.07 -9.06
N ILE A 12 -36.14 -36.66 -10.28
CA ILE A 12 -35.30 -35.81 -11.14
C ILE A 12 -35.09 -34.43 -10.50
N ALA A 13 -36.13 -33.83 -9.93
CA ALA A 13 -36.02 -32.55 -9.24
C ALA A 13 -35.09 -32.63 -8.00
N ALA A 14 -35.15 -33.72 -7.24
CA ALA A 14 -34.28 -33.94 -6.09
C ALA A 14 -32.80 -34.08 -6.49
N TYR A 15 -32.51 -34.81 -7.56
CA TYR A 15 -31.14 -34.90 -8.09
C TYR A 15 -30.64 -33.56 -8.64
N ALA A 16 -31.47 -32.81 -9.35
CA ALA A 16 -31.10 -31.49 -9.86
C ALA A 16 -30.77 -30.50 -8.72
N LEU A 17 -31.56 -30.52 -7.64
CA LEU A 17 -31.32 -29.68 -6.46
C LEU A 17 -30.07 -30.11 -5.70
N ALA A 18 -29.84 -31.42 -5.53
CA ALA A 18 -28.64 -31.94 -4.89
C ALA A 18 -27.36 -31.57 -5.67
N ILE A 19 -27.41 -31.66 -7.02
CA ILE A 19 -26.32 -31.25 -7.90
C ILE A 19 -26.08 -29.74 -7.77
N LEU A 20 -27.13 -28.91 -7.77
CA LEU A 20 -26.99 -27.46 -7.59
C LEU A 20 -26.34 -27.08 -6.25
N LEU A 21 -26.69 -27.79 -5.17
CA LEU A 21 -26.10 -27.62 -3.84
C LEU A 21 -24.63 -28.11 -3.79
N LEU A 22 -24.30 -29.18 -4.50
CA LEU A 22 -22.92 -29.67 -4.63
C LEU A 22 -22.04 -28.70 -5.44
N LEU A 23 -22.58 -28.06 -6.46
CA LEU A 23 -21.86 -27.06 -7.25
C LEU A 23 -21.60 -25.77 -6.46
N SER A 24 -22.56 -25.33 -5.64
CA SER A 24 -22.39 -24.12 -4.82
C SER A 24 -21.47 -24.30 -3.62
N ALA A 25 -21.22 -25.54 -3.19
CA ALA A 25 -20.30 -25.88 -2.10
C ALA A 25 -18.82 -25.90 -2.50
N THR A 26 -18.49 -25.67 -3.78
CA THR A 26 -17.09 -25.60 -4.20
C THR A 26 -16.50 -24.24 -3.81
N PRO A 27 -15.47 -24.18 -2.94
CA PRO A 27 -14.81 -22.93 -2.63
C PRO A 27 -14.08 -22.46 -3.89
N PHE A 28 -14.63 -21.46 -4.56
CA PHE A 28 -13.88 -20.74 -5.59
C PHE A 28 -12.66 -20.12 -4.93
N PRO A 29 -11.42 -20.45 -5.34
CA PRO A 29 -10.26 -19.72 -4.88
C PRO A 29 -10.42 -18.25 -5.29
N LEU A 30 -10.70 -17.39 -4.31
CA LEU A 30 -10.54 -15.96 -4.44
C LEU A 30 -9.07 -15.71 -4.75
N LYS A 31 -8.74 -15.51 -6.03
CA LYS A 31 -7.49 -14.85 -6.39
C LYS A 31 -7.57 -13.47 -5.74
N ALA A 32 -6.84 -13.28 -4.64
CA ALA A 32 -6.54 -11.96 -4.14
C ALA A 32 -6.03 -11.16 -5.35
N ALA A 33 -6.69 -10.07 -5.69
CA ALA A 33 -6.22 -9.18 -6.73
C ALA A 33 -4.75 -8.88 -6.40
N ASN A 34 -3.85 -9.19 -7.33
CA ASN A 34 -2.45 -8.85 -7.20
C ASN A 34 -2.38 -7.33 -7.17
N GLN A 35 -2.49 -6.76 -5.96
CA GLN A 35 -2.33 -5.34 -5.71
C GLN A 35 -0.94 -5.03 -6.23
N LYS A 36 -0.86 -4.33 -7.36
CA LYS A 36 0.44 -3.89 -7.88
C LYS A 36 1.12 -3.15 -6.74
N SER A 37 2.22 -3.73 -6.26
CA SER A 37 3.04 -3.12 -5.23
C SER A 37 3.53 -1.76 -5.75
N GLN A 38 3.21 -0.69 -5.04
CA GLN A 38 3.57 0.68 -5.41
C GLN A 38 4.42 1.28 -4.31
N ILE A 39 5.58 1.82 -4.70
CA ILE A 39 6.46 2.62 -3.85
C ILE A 39 6.51 4.01 -4.46
N VAL A 40 6.04 5.04 -3.74
CA VAL A 40 6.11 6.43 -4.20
C VAL A 40 7.37 7.07 -3.64
N CYS A 41 8.24 7.59 -4.51
CA CYS A 41 9.47 8.27 -4.11
C CYS A 41 9.31 9.79 -4.26
N PHE A 42 9.49 10.53 -3.17
CA PHE A 42 9.51 11.99 -3.17
C PHE A 42 10.97 12.47 -3.18
N VAL A 43 11.28 13.42 -4.06
CA VAL A 43 12.60 14.04 -4.16
C VAL A 43 12.50 15.49 -3.71
N TYR A 44 13.23 15.83 -2.66
CA TYR A 44 13.41 17.20 -2.16
C TYR A 44 14.82 17.69 -2.48
N HIS A 45 14.99 18.99 -2.69
CA HIS A 45 16.31 19.58 -2.94
C HIS A 45 16.66 20.60 -1.85
N ARG A 46 15.80 21.60 -1.63
CA ARG A 46 16.04 22.69 -0.65
C ARG A 46 14.85 22.88 0.29
N PHE A 47 15.17 23.37 1.50
CA PHE A 47 14.20 23.69 2.54
C PHE A 47 14.38 25.14 2.98
N GLY A 48 13.32 25.96 2.85
CA GLY A 48 13.32 27.35 3.31
C GLY A 48 14.30 28.29 2.59
N ASP A 49 14.81 27.94 1.42
CA ASP A 49 15.73 28.78 0.62
C ASP A 49 14.96 29.53 -0.48
N GLU A 50 14.38 30.68 -0.11
CA GLU A 50 13.55 31.50 -1.02
C GLU A 50 14.29 32.03 -2.25
N ARG A 51 15.63 32.01 -2.24
CA ARG A 51 16.46 32.39 -3.40
C ARG A 51 16.28 31.44 -4.59
N TYR A 52 15.81 30.21 -4.36
CA TYR A 52 15.67 29.16 -5.37
C TYR A 52 14.27 28.53 -5.35
N PRO A 53 13.21 29.27 -5.76
CA PRO A 53 11.82 28.87 -5.52
C PRO A 53 11.36 27.63 -6.31
N SER A 54 11.99 27.31 -7.46
CA SER A 54 11.56 26.18 -8.31
C SER A 54 11.91 24.81 -7.74
N THR A 55 12.90 24.72 -6.85
CA THR A 55 13.37 23.47 -6.22
C THR A 55 13.42 23.57 -4.69
N ASN A 56 12.58 24.45 -4.12
CA ASN A 56 12.53 24.71 -2.69
C ASN A 56 11.13 24.43 -2.12
N ILE A 57 11.08 23.86 -0.93
CA ILE A 57 9.87 23.74 -0.12
C ILE A 57 10.01 24.60 1.14
N ARG A 58 8.94 25.29 1.55
CA ARG A 58 8.92 25.95 2.87
C ARG A 58 8.99 24.88 3.96
N THR A 59 9.76 25.14 5.01
CA THR A 59 9.97 24.18 6.10
C THR A 59 8.67 23.77 6.77
N GLU A 60 7.74 24.70 6.93
CA GLU A 60 6.43 24.49 7.55
C GLU A 60 5.59 23.52 6.70
N VAL A 61 5.60 23.70 5.37
CA VAL A 61 4.90 22.82 4.43
C VAL A 61 5.52 21.42 4.44
N PHE A 62 6.84 21.30 4.56
CA PHE A 62 7.48 19.99 4.71
C PHE A 62 7.03 19.28 6.00
N ARG A 63 6.93 20.01 7.12
CA ARG A 63 6.40 19.46 8.39
C ARG A 63 4.95 19.02 8.25
N GLU A 64 4.12 19.79 7.56
CA GLU A 64 2.73 19.42 7.27
C GLU A 64 2.65 18.15 6.41
N GLN A 65 3.53 17.99 5.41
CA GLN A 65 3.61 16.74 4.63
C GLN A 65 3.97 15.54 5.52
N LEU A 66 4.96 15.67 6.41
CA LEU A 66 5.31 14.60 7.36
C LEU A 66 4.15 14.26 8.30
N ALA A 67 3.46 15.28 8.82
CA ALA A 67 2.27 15.09 9.64
C ALA A 67 1.15 14.36 8.88
N TYR A 68 0.91 14.75 7.62
CA TYR A 68 -0.06 14.11 6.76
C TYR A 68 0.25 12.63 6.53
N LEU A 69 1.51 12.29 6.19
CA LEU A 69 1.94 10.90 5.99
C LEU A 69 1.67 10.07 7.25
N LYS A 70 2.01 10.61 8.43
CA LYS A 70 1.77 9.95 9.72
C LYS A 70 0.27 9.75 10.01
N GLN A 71 -0.54 10.79 9.82
CA GLN A 71 -1.97 10.77 10.11
C GLN A 71 -2.77 9.86 9.18
N ASN A 72 -2.29 9.65 7.95
CA ASN A 72 -2.99 8.86 6.93
C ASN A 72 -2.42 7.44 6.73
N ASN A 73 -1.69 6.95 7.72
CA ASN A 73 -1.15 5.59 7.78
C ASN A 73 -0.25 5.23 6.57
N PHE A 74 0.59 6.16 6.14
CA PHE A 74 1.64 5.85 5.17
C PHE A 74 2.78 5.09 5.84
N THR A 75 3.36 4.15 5.12
CA THR A 75 4.58 3.44 5.53
C THR A 75 5.77 4.17 4.94
N VAL A 76 6.60 4.80 5.77
CA VAL A 76 7.82 5.47 5.29
C VAL A 76 8.97 4.48 5.33
N TRP A 77 9.56 4.20 4.17
CA TRP A 77 10.71 3.32 4.01
C TRP A 77 11.98 4.11 3.71
N THR A 78 13.11 3.51 4.05
CA THR A 78 14.40 3.94 3.51
C THR A 78 14.52 3.49 2.05
N MET A 79 15.36 4.17 1.27
CA MET A 79 15.65 3.76 -0.11
C MET A 79 16.19 2.32 -0.16
N GLY A 80 17.02 1.92 0.82
CA GLY A 80 17.56 0.56 0.89
C GLY A 80 16.46 -0.51 1.05
N MET A 81 15.45 -0.27 1.89
CA MET A 81 14.31 -1.18 2.03
C MET A 81 13.53 -1.30 0.72
N ALA A 82 13.28 -0.19 0.03
CA ALA A 82 12.58 -0.19 -1.26
C ALA A 82 13.36 -0.97 -2.34
N VAL A 83 14.67 -0.74 -2.45
CA VAL A 83 15.54 -1.44 -3.40
C VAL A 83 15.58 -2.94 -3.10
N ASN A 84 15.71 -3.33 -1.83
CA ASN A 84 15.71 -4.74 -1.43
C ASN A 84 14.38 -5.42 -1.77
N ALA A 85 13.25 -4.79 -1.45
CA ALA A 85 11.94 -5.34 -1.74
C ALA A 85 11.71 -5.55 -3.25
N ILE A 86 12.13 -4.58 -4.08
CA ILE A 86 12.06 -4.70 -5.54
C ILE A 86 12.94 -5.85 -6.05
N ARG A 87 14.18 -5.96 -5.56
CA ARG A 87 15.13 -7.00 -6.00
C ARG A 87 14.69 -8.41 -5.62
N ASN A 88 14.13 -8.55 -4.43
CA ASN A 88 13.73 -9.85 -3.89
C ASN A 88 12.31 -10.26 -4.29
N GLY A 89 11.50 -9.32 -4.82
CA GLY A 89 10.08 -9.55 -5.07
C GLY A 89 9.27 -9.63 -3.78
N ASP A 90 9.71 -8.94 -2.73
CA ASP A 90 9.03 -8.93 -1.44
C ASP A 90 7.69 -8.19 -1.52
N ILE A 91 6.78 -8.52 -0.62
CA ILE A 91 5.50 -7.83 -0.50
C ILE A 91 5.74 -6.41 0.00
N VAL A 92 5.28 -5.42 -0.77
CA VAL A 92 5.33 -4.01 -0.38
C VAL A 92 4.04 -3.65 0.38
N PRO A 93 4.15 -3.08 1.60
CA PRO A 93 2.99 -2.58 2.32
C PRO A 93 2.21 -1.55 1.48
N PRO A 94 0.88 -1.52 1.59
CA PRO A 94 0.10 -0.46 0.94
C PRO A 94 0.55 0.92 1.45
N ARG A 95 0.45 1.94 0.58
CA ARG A 95 0.83 3.33 0.90
C ARG A 95 2.29 3.48 1.34
N THR A 96 3.20 2.75 0.70
CA THR A 96 4.63 2.88 0.96
C THR A 96 5.21 4.08 0.23
N VAL A 97 5.95 4.92 0.97
CA VAL A 97 6.65 6.10 0.46
C VAL A 97 8.13 6.07 0.84
N VAL A 98 8.97 6.66 0.00
CA VAL A 98 10.37 6.94 0.27
C VAL A 98 10.59 8.44 0.14
N LEU A 99 11.27 9.04 1.11
CA LEU A 99 11.64 10.46 1.06
C LEU A 99 13.14 10.53 0.78
N THR A 100 13.53 11.20 -0.30
CA THR A 100 14.94 11.45 -0.64
C THR A 100 15.23 12.94 -0.65
N ILE A 101 16.48 13.27 -0.36
CA ILE A 101 16.99 14.62 -0.40
C ILE A 101 18.21 14.61 -1.33
N ASP A 102 18.16 15.42 -2.38
CA ASP A 102 19.19 15.50 -3.42
C ASP A 102 20.15 16.69 -3.19
N ASP A 103 21.24 16.73 -3.95
CA ASP A 103 22.26 17.80 -4.02
C ASP A 103 23.10 18.11 -2.76
N GLY A 104 22.63 17.76 -1.56
CA GLY A 104 23.41 17.97 -0.33
C GLY A 104 23.55 19.44 0.12
N TYR A 105 22.60 20.31 -0.23
CA TYR A 105 22.67 21.72 0.16
C TYR A 105 22.69 21.95 1.69
N ARG A 106 23.32 23.05 2.13
CA ARG A 106 23.36 23.46 3.55
C ARG A 106 21.99 23.62 4.19
N SER A 107 20.96 23.97 3.42
CA SER A 107 19.58 24.09 3.91
C SER A 107 19.05 22.79 4.53
N ILE A 108 19.62 21.65 4.17
CA ILE A 108 19.32 20.33 4.76
C ILE A 108 19.78 20.27 6.22
N VAL A 109 21.00 20.73 6.50
CA VAL A 109 21.62 20.65 7.84
C VAL A 109 20.97 21.64 8.81
N SER A 110 20.64 22.85 8.33
CA SER A 110 19.99 23.86 9.17
C SER A 110 18.52 23.54 9.47
N THR A 111 17.89 22.71 8.65
CA THR A 111 16.50 22.29 8.85
C THR A 111 16.46 21.16 9.86
N THR A 112 16.47 21.52 11.15
CA THR A 112 16.27 20.58 12.26
C THR A 112 14.85 20.03 12.20
N VAL A 113 14.69 18.81 11.66
CA VAL A 113 13.39 18.12 11.53
C VAL A 113 13.05 17.27 12.77
N LEU A 114 14.02 17.05 13.65
CA LEU A 114 13.86 16.33 14.91
C LEU A 114 14.56 17.18 15.96
N GLY A 115 13.86 17.58 17.02
CA GLY A 115 14.30 18.55 18.04
C GLY A 115 15.52 18.12 18.88
N GLY A 116 16.63 17.81 18.23
CA GLY A 116 17.95 17.66 18.82
C GLY A 116 18.87 18.70 18.21
N THR A 117 19.40 19.56 19.06
CA THR A 117 20.47 20.50 18.71
C THR A 117 21.66 19.73 18.17
N MET A 118 21.99 19.87 16.89
CA MET A 118 23.38 19.67 16.46
C MET A 118 24.14 20.94 16.85
N SER A 119 24.84 20.86 17.97
CA SER A 119 25.92 21.80 18.31
C SER A 119 27.05 21.67 17.28
N PRO A 120 27.85 22.75 17.12
CA PRO A 120 28.60 23.07 15.89
C PRO A 120 29.60 22.03 15.42
#